data_AF-A0A2G1XE61-F1
#
_entry.id   AF-A0A2G1XE61-F1
#
_cell.length_a   1.000
_cell.length_b   1.000
_cell.length_c   1.000
_cell.angle_alpha   90.00
_cell.angle_beta   90.00
_cell.angle_gamma   90.00
#
_symmetry.space_group_name_H-M   'P 1'
#
loop_
_entity.id
_entity.type
_entity.pdbx_description
1 polymer ?
#
loop_
_entity_poly.entity_id
_entity_poly.type
_entity_poly.pdbx_seq_one_letter_code
_entity_poly.pdbx_strand_id
1 'polypeptide(L)' 'MSEGLPGSPGPTLQRIYDELEPDERESVMIRLFDGSSAERLALVLRRHGHAVSASTIRTYRRSLQETA' A
#
# COMPACT_ATOMS: atom_id res chain seq x y z
N MET A 1 -13.69 -2.55 12.17
CA MET A 1 -12.51 -1.69 12.43
C MET A 1 -11.53 -2.00 11.33
N SER A 2 -11.26 -1.06 10.42
CA SER A 2 -10.22 -1.32 9.42
C SER A 2 -8.88 -1.29 10.13
N GLU A 3 -8.27 -2.46 10.30
CA GLU A 3 -6.86 -2.54 10.63
C GLU A 3 -6.10 -1.75 9.56
N GLY A 4 -5.33 -0.76 10.01
CA GLY A 4 -4.52 0.10 9.16
C GLY A 4 -3.46 -0.71 8.40
N LEU A 5 -2.67 -0.01 7.60
CA LEU A 5 -1.52 -0.62 6.97
C LEU A 5 -0.53 -1.14 8.05
N PRO A 6 -0.01 -2.37 7.92
CA PRO A 6 0.88 -2.96 8.92
C PRO A 6 2.21 -2.19 9.08
N GLY A 7 2.86 -2.34 10.23
CA GLY A 7 4.16 -1.71 10.50
C GLY A 7 4.09 -0.17 10.56
N SER A 8 5.05 0.49 9.91
CA SER A 8 5.20 1.96 9.91
C SER A 8 5.03 2.54 8.51
N PRO A 9 3.81 2.59 7.97
CA PRO A 9 3.56 3.22 6.67
C PRO A 9 3.90 4.71 6.72
N GLY A 10 4.53 5.22 5.66
CA GLY A 10 4.74 6.66 5.52
C GLY A 10 3.40 7.42 5.46
N PRO A 11 3.35 8.70 5.88
CA PRO A 11 2.10 9.46 6.03
C PRO A 11 1.29 9.55 4.73
N THR A 12 1.95 9.62 3.58
CA THR A 12 1.30 9.60 2.26
C THR A 12 0.54 8.30 2.02
N LEU A 13 1.16 7.16 2.34
CA LEU A 13 0.58 5.85 2.06
C LEU A 13 -0.57 5.55 3.02
N GLN A 14 -0.41 5.94 4.29
CA GLN A 14 -1.48 5.84 5.28
C GLN A 14 -2.71 6.67 4.86
N ARG A 15 -2.51 7.93 4.47
CA ARG A 15 -3.60 8.79 3.97
C ARG A 15 -4.31 8.19 2.77
N ILE A 16 -3.55 7.66 1.81
CA ILE A 16 -4.12 6.97 0.64
C ILE A 16 -4.98 5.79 1.08
N TYR A 17 -4.47 4.94 1.97
CA TYR A 17 -5.21 3.78 2.47
C TYR A 17 -6.49 4.16 3.22
N ASP A 18 -6.45 5.25 3.99
CA ASP A 18 -7.61 5.76 4.72
C ASP A 18 -8.69 6.35 3.80
N GLU A 19 -8.32 6.79 2.60
CA GLU A 19 -9.25 7.28 1.56
C GLU A 19 -9.85 6.15 0.70
N LEU A 20 -9.26 4.94 0.72
CA LEU A 20 -9.75 3.80 -0.04
C LEU A 20 -11.04 3.22 0.56
N GLU A 21 -11.92 2.75 -0.33
CA GLU A 21 -13.09 1.94 0.04
C GLU A 21 -12.66 0.55 0.58
N PRO A 22 -13.50 -0.12 1.39
CA PRO A 22 -13.15 -1.41 2.00
C PRO A 22 -12.64 -2.47 1.01
N ASP A 23 -13.30 -2.62 -0.14
CA ASP A 23 -12.92 -3.60 -1.18
C ASP A 23 -11.56 -3.26 -1.83
N GLU A 24 -11.23 -1.97 -1.91
CA GLU A 24 -9.96 -1.48 -2.46
C GLU A 24 -8.82 -1.70 -1.45
N ARG A 25 -9.09 -1.52 -0.15
CA ARG A 25 -8.13 -1.84 0.93
C ARG A 25 -7.76 -3.31 0.92
N GLU A 26 -8.74 -4.20 0.78
CA GLU A 26 -8.47 -5.65 0.67
C GLU A 26 -7.58 -5.96 -0.54
N SER A 27 -7.90 -5.37 -1.69
CA SER A 27 -7.10 -5.50 -2.92
C SER A 27 -5.66 -5.01 -2.80
N VAL A 28 -5.43 -3.95 -2.00
CA VAL A 28 -4.10 -3.43 -1.69
C VAL A 28 -3.37 -4.34 -0.72
N MET A 29 -4.04 -4.82 0.32
CA MET A 29 -3.47 -5.75 1.30
C MET A 29 -2.99 -7.05 0.64
N ILE A 30 -3.81 -7.66 -0.22
CA ILE A 30 -3.40 -8.85 -0.98
C ILE A 30 -2.15 -8.57 -1.81
N ARG A 31 -2.12 -7.45 -2.55
CA ARG A 31 -0.98 -7.09 -3.41
C ARG A 31 0.27 -6.65 -2.65
N LEU A 32 0.13 -6.21 -1.41
CA LEU A 32 1.30 -5.92 -0.57
C LEU A 32 2.09 -7.19 -0.27
N PHE A 33 1.41 -8.34 -0.15
CA PHE A 33 1.98 -9.62 0.28
C PHE A 33 2.06 -10.70 -0.81
N ASP A 34 1.37 -10.57 -1.95
CA ASP A 34 1.34 -11.58 -3.03
C ASP A 34 2.61 -11.65 -3.91
N GLY A 35 3.63 -10.86 -3.59
CA GLY A 35 4.87 -10.79 -4.37
C GLY A 35 4.76 -9.98 -5.68
N SER A 36 3.66 -9.26 -5.93
CA SER A 36 3.51 -8.41 -7.11
C SER A 36 4.58 -7.30 -7.14
N SER A 37 4.97 -6.83 -8.32
CA SER A 37 5.88 -5.68 -8.42
C SER A 37 5.29 -4.42 -7.78
N ALA A 38 6.17 -3.54 -7.29
CA ALA A 38 5.78 -2.25 -6.72
C ALA A 38 5.07 -1.36 -7.77
N GLU A 39 5.49 -1.46 -9.04
CA GLU A 39 4.86 -0.82 -10.19
C GLU A 39 3.41 -1.24 -10.35
N ARG A 40 3.10 -2.53 -10.18
CA ARG A 40 1.74 -3.04 -10.32
C ARG A 40 0.84 -2.50 -9.21
N LEU A 41 1.33 -2.43 -7.98
CA LEU A 41 0.57 -1.85 -6.87
C LEU A 41 0.38 -0.33 -7.04
N ALA A 42 1.41 0.40 -7.51
CA ALA A 42 1.28 1.81 -7.84
C ALA A 42 0.23 2.07 -8.93
N LEU A 43 0.18 1.21 -9.95
CA LEU A 43 -0.79 1.32 -11.03
C LEU A 43 -2.22 1.10 -10.54
N VAL A 44 -2.44 0.13 -9.64
CA VAL A 44 -3.74 -0.11 -9.03
C VAL A 44 -4.19 1.10 -8.23
N LEU A 45 -3.36 1.60 -7.32
CA LEU A 45 -3.67 2.80 -6.53
C LEU A 45 -3.96 4.01 -7.43
N ARG A 46 -3.20 4.18 -8.51
CA ARG A 46 -3.43 5.24 -9.50
C ARG A 46 -4.77 5.09 -10.22
N ARG A 47 -5.20 3.86 -10.51
CA ARG A 47 -6.52 3.59 -11.11
C ARG A 47 -7.66 4.02 -10.19
N HIS A 48 -7.45 3.94 -8.88
CA HIS A 48 -8.37 4.42 -7.85
C HIS A 48 -8.20 5.93 -7.53
N GLY A 49 -7.41 6.66 -8.32
CA GLY A 49 -7.22 8.11 -8.15
C GLY A 49 -6.08 8.50 -7.20
N HIS A 50 -5.38 7.52 -6.62
CA HIS A 50 -4.29 7.77 -5.67
C HIS A 50 -2.92 7.66 -6.35
N ALA A 51 -2.24 8.80 -6.49
CA ALA A 51 -0.89 8.82 -7.06
C ALA A 51 0.15 8.44 -6.01
N VAL A 52 0.76 7.26 -6.16
CA VAL A 52 1.92 6.83 -5.38
C VAL A 52 3.02 6.31 -6.29
N SER A 53 4.28 6.55 -5.93
CA SER A 53 5.42 6.03 -6.69
C SER A 53 5.72 4.58 -6.33
N ALA A 54 6.25 3.81 -7.28
CA ALA A 54 6.78 2.48 -7.00
C ALA A 54 7.92 2.52 -5.97
N SER A 55 8.70 3.61 -5.92
CA SER A 55 9.74 3.80 -4.91
C SER A 55 9.16 3.84 -3.49
N THR A 56 8.07 4.61 -3.28
CA THR A 56 7.35 4.68 -2.00
C THR A 56 6.88 3.30 -1.53
N ILE A 57 6.35 2.49 -2.44
CA ILE A 57 5.91 1.12 -2.13
C ILE A 57 7.10 0.22 -1.76
N ARG A 58 8.23 0.33 -2.47
CA ARG A 58 9.45 -0.43 -2.12
C ARG A 58 9.97 -0.06 -0.74
N THR A 59 10.04 1.24 -0.42
CA THR A 59 10.45 1.73 0.89
C THR A 59 9.56 1.16 1.99
N TYR A 60 8.25 1.19 1.79
CA TYR A 60 7.30 0.63 2.76
C TYR A 60 7.44 -0.89 2.92
N ARG A 61 7.55 -1.64 1.82
CA ARG A 61 7.79 -3.09 1.89
C ARG A 61 9.09 -3.44 2.60
N ARG A 62 10.14 -2.63 2.40
CA ARG A 62 11.40 -2.78 3.13
C ARG A 62 11.21 -2.54 4.63
N SER A 63 10.49 -1.49 5.02
CA SER A 63 10.21 -1.26 6.46
C SER A 63 9.41 -2.39 7.10
N LEU A 64 8.52 -3.04 6.35
CA LEU A 64 7.80 -4.23 6.82
C LEU A 64 8.75 -5.41 7.09
N GLN A 65 9.75 -5.61 6.23
CA GLN A 65 10.76 -6.66 6.41
C GLN A 65 11.73 -6.36 7.57
N GLU A 66 12.03 -5.09 7.83
CA GLU A 66 12.92 -4.66 8.93
C GLU A 66 12.23 -4.74 10.30
N THR A 67 10.90 -4.80 10.34
CA THR A 67 10.09 -4.89 11.57
C THR A 67 9.65 -6.33 11.88
N ALA A 68 9.78 -7.26 10.93
CA ALA A 68 9.42 -8.67 11.05
C ALA A 68 10.57 -9.50 11.65
#